data_AF-A0A660ZKQ8-F1
#
_entry.id   AF-A0A660ZKQ8-F1
#
_cell.length_a   1.000
_cell.length_b   1.000
_cell.length_c   1.000
_cell.angle_alpha   90.00
_cell.angle_beta   90.00
_cell.angle_gamma   90.00
#
_symmetry.space_group_name_H-M   'P 1'
#
loop_
_entity.id
_entity.type
_entity.pdbx_description
1 polymer ?
#
loop_
_entity_poly.entity_id
_entity_poly.type
_entity_poly.pdbx_seq_one_letter_code
_entity_poly.pdbx_strand_id
1 'polypeptide(L)'
;MRRLGIKRRKRLGRRKALLLADGVPFNLEDELRRIDGLYVRRSWGRNYPISEAILSLLGFTGRSGHGLEGIEYSFEGPLSGKPGSELLLRTNDRSYLSMLKETPALRGADLYLTIDSDLEEMAYEALKRKVIETEASSGFVIIMNPQNGEILALANYPSYPYP
;
A
#
# COMPACT_ATOMS: atom_id res chain seq x y z
N MET A 1 -19.45 -14.25 -30.36
CA MET A 1 -18.72 -13.50 -31.42
C MET A 1 -17.32 -13.20 -30.91
N ARG A 2 -16.30 -13.62 -31.66
CA ARG A 2 -14.87 -13.55 -31.33
C ARG A 2 -14.37 -12.11 -31.17
N ARG A 3 -13.37 -11.92 -30.29
CA ARG A 3 -12.10 -11.22 -30.63
C ARG A 3 -11.02 -11.53 -29.58
N LEU A 4 -10.16 -12.49 -29.93
CA LEU A 4 -8.81 -12.60 -29.38
C LEU A 4 -8.02 -11.35 -29.78
N GLY A 5 -7.24 -10.82 -28.85
CA GLY A 5 -6.26 -9.77 -29.09
C GLY A 5 -4.89 -10.15 -28.54
N ILE A 6 -4.32 -11.28 -28.96
CA ILE A 6 -2.90 -11.59 -28.72
C ILE A 6 -2.07 -10.66 -29.61
N LYS A 7 -1.56 -9.55 -29.06
CA LYS A 7 -0.58 -8.71 -29.76
C LYS A 7 0.81 -9.31 -29.60
N ARG A 8 1.26 -9.97 -30.67
CA ARG A 8 2.61 -10.52 -30.85
C ARG A 8 3.65 -9.39 -30.96
N ARG A 9 4.75 -9.55 -30.21
CA ARG A 9 6.08 -8.93 -30.30
C ARG A 9 6.19 -7.64 -31.12
N LYS A 10 6.17 -6.48 -30.42
CA LYS A 10 6.93 -5.30 -30.85
C LYS A 10 8.36 -5.46 -30.32
N ARG A 11 9.37 -5.31 -31.20
CA ARG A 11 10.79 -5.26 -30.83
C ARG A 11 11.00 -4.22 -29.72
N LEU A 12 11.12 -4.67 -28.48
CA LEU A 12 11.58 -3.84 -27.36
C LEU A 12 13.10 -3.75 -27.45
N GLY A 13 13.62 -2.58 -27.82
CA GLY A 13 15.04 -2.28 -27.68
C GLY A 13 15.48 -2.52 -26.22
N ARG A 14 16.54 -3.33 -26.03
CA ARG A 14 17.32 -3.57 -24.80
C ARG A 14 16.59 -3.58 -23.43
N ARG A 15 15.27 -3.77 -23.34
CA ARG A 15 14.60 -3.99 -22.05
C ARG A 15 14.75 -5.45 -21.67
N LYS A 16 15.60 -5.67 -20.66
CA LYS A 16 16.07 -6.98 -20.18
C LYS A 16 15.01 -7.74 -19.37
N ALA A 17 13.96 -7.05 -18.91
CA ALA A 17 12.74 -7.58 -18.30
C ALA A 17 11.61 -6.55 -18.48
N LEU A 18 10.35 -7.00 -18.40
CA LEU A 18 9.15 -6.16 -18.45
C LEU A 18 8.22 -6.59 -17.30
N LEU A 19 7.75 -5.63 -16.50
CA LEU A 19 6.71 -5.88 -15.51
C LEU A 19 5.39 -6.17 -16.26
N LEU A 20 4.83 -7.36 -16.04
CA LEU A 20 3.59 -7.78 -16.71
C LEU A 20 2.35 -7.47 -15.87
N ALA A 21 2.42 -7.71 -14.56
CA ALA A 21 1.36 -7.47 -13.60
C ALA A 21 1.95 -7.20 -12.21
N ASP A 22 1.18 -6.53 -11.38
CA ASP A 22 1.48 -6.20 -9.98
C ASP A 22 0.22 -6.47 -9.15
N GLY A 23 0.37 -6.80 -7.86
CA GLY A 23 -0.77 -7.15 -7.00
C GLY A 23 -1.46 -8.47 -7.34
N VAL A 24 -0.72 -9.43 -7.93
CA VAL A 24 -1.28 -10.76 -8.24
C VAL A 24 -1.50 -11.55 -6.95
N PRO A 25 -2.67 -12.21 -6.77
CA PRO A 25 -2.94 -13.04 -5.60
C PRO A 25 -1.87 -14.09 -5.34
N PHE A 26 -1.47 -14.24 -4.07
CA PHE A 26 -0.40 -15.17 -3.65
C PHE A 26 -0.67 -16.63 -4.02
N ASN A 27 -1.94 -17.04 -4.09
CA ASN A 27 -2.33 -18.41 -4.45
C ASN A 27 -2.00 -18.77 -5.91
N LEU A 28 -1.69 -17.80 -6.78
CA LEU A 28 -1.30 -18.05 -8.18
C LEU A 28 0.22 -18.19 -8.36
N GLU A 29 1.02 -18.03 -7.30
CA GLU A 29 2.49 -18.01 -7.40
C GLU A 29 3.05 -19.27 -8.05
N ASP A 30 2.61 -20.46 -7.62
CA ASP A 30 3.11 -21.75 -8.11
C ASP A 30 2.78 -22.00 -9.58
N GLU A 31 1.59 -21.60 -10.03
CA GLU A 31 1.17 -21.74 -11.42
C GLU A 31 1.98 -20.82 -12.33
N LEU A 32 2.22 -19.58 -11.89
CA LEU A 32 2.99 -18.60 -12.65
C LEU A 32 4.47 -18.97 -12.74
N ARG A 33 5.05 -19.55 -11.69
CA ARG A 33 6.45 -20.01 -11.69
C ARG A 33 6.71 -21.18 -12.66
N ARG A 34 5.68 -21.91 -13.10
CA ARG A 34 5.81 -22.99 -14.10
C ARG A 34 5.88 -22.48 -15.54
N ILE A 35 5.62 -21.19 -15.77
CA ILE A 35 5.65 -20.61 -17.11
C ILE A 35 7.08 -20.17 -17.43
N ASP A 36 7.71 -20.83 -18.41
CA ASP A 36 9.07 -20.50 -18.84
C ASP A 36 9.21 -19.02 -19.24
N GLY A 37 10.22 -18.36 -18.68
CA GLY A 37 10.50 -16.95 -18.91
C GLY A 37 9.64 -15.98 -18.09
N LEU A 38 8.71 -16.48 -17.27
CA LEU A 38 7.99 -15.67 -16.29
C LEU A 38 8.74 -15.68 -14.94
N TYR A 39 8.93 -14.50 -14.37
CA TYR A 39 9.57 -14.33 -13.07
C TYR A 39 8.58 -13.68 -12.11
N VAL A 40 8.27 -14.39 -11.02
CA VAL A 40 7.42 -13.88 -9.94
C VAL A 40 8.30 -13.30 -8.85
N ARG A 41 8.00 -12.09 -8.42
CA ARG A 41 8.62 -11.44 -7.27
C ARG A 41 7.53 -11.11 -6.27
N ARG A 42 7.70 -11.56 -5.03
CA ARG A 42 6.82 -11.17 -3.93
C ARG A 42 6.97 -9.67 -3.68
N SER A 43 5.86 -8.99 -3.53
CA SER A 43 5.77 -7.60 -3.07
C SER A 43 4.82 -7.53 -1.89
N TRP A 44 4.99 -6.51 -1.08
CA TRP A 44 4.12 -6.20 0.04
C TRP A 44 3.28 -4.99 -0.35
N GLY A 45 1.99 -5.04 -0.02
CA GLY A 45 1.07 -3.92 -0.14
C GLY A 45 0.44 -3.61 1.21
N ARG A 46 -0.02 -2.37 1.38
CA ARG A 46 -0.82 -2.00 2.54
C ARG A 46 -2.27 -2.39 2.35
N ASN A 47 -2.88 -2.81 3.45
CA ASN A 47 -4.32 -3.02 3.56
C ASN A 47 -4.82 -2.09 4.66
N TYR A 48 -5.78 -1.22 4.35
CA TYR A 48 -6.42 -0.35 5.35
C TYR A 48 -7.82 -0.91 5.63
N PRO A 49 -7.99 -1.69 6.71
CA PRO A 49 -9.25 -2.39 6.99
C PRO A 49 -10.40 -1.49 7.44
N ILE A 50 -10.12 -0.21 7.73
CA ILE A 50 -11.09 0.76 8.26
C ILE A 50 -11.64 1.63 7.12
N SER A 51 -12.87 2.13 7.31
CA SER A 51 -13.66 2.94 6.37
C SER A 51 -12.99 4.26 5.95
N GLU A 52 -13.65 4.98 5.03
CA GLU A 52 -13.27 6.34 4.58
C GLU A 52 -12.94 7.32 5.73
N ALA A 53 -13.47 7.05 6.93
CA ALA A 53 -13.30 7.88 8.11
C ALA A 53 -11.83 8.16 8.46
N ILE A 54 -10.96 7.15 8.33
CA ILE A 54 -9.57 7.25 8.81
C ILE A 54 -8.55 7.43 7.67
N LEU A 55 -8.97 7.32 6.41
CA LEU A 55 -8.04 7.29 5.27
C LEU A 55 -7.25 8.59 5.11
N SER A 56 -7.89 9.73 5.33
CA SER A 56 -7.24 11.04 5.32
C SER A 56 -6.20 11.18 6.43
N LEU A 57 -6.43 10.54 7.59
CA LEU A 57 -5.50 10.54 8.71
C LEU A 57 -4.32 9.58 8.49
N LEU A 58 -4.60 8.32 8.14
CA LEU A 58 -3.58 7.31 7.89
C LEU A 58 -2.73 7.66 6.66
N GLY A 59 -3.37 8.24 5.64
CA GLY A 59 -2.79 8.40 4.32
C GLY A 59 -2.69 7.05 3.59
N PHE A 60 -1.82 6.99 2.60
CA PHE A 60 -1.60 5.78 1.81
C PHE A 60 -0.14 5.64 1.36
N THR A 61 0.20 4.44 0.92
CA THR A 61 1.52 4.10 0.37
C THR A 61 1.47 4.00 -1.15
N GLY A 62 2.53 4.43 -1.81
CA GLY A 62 2.71 4.22 -3.24
C GLY A 62 3.06 2.77 -3.59
N ARG A 63 3.16 2.48 -4.89
CA ARG A 63 3.57 1.16 -5.42
C ARG A 63 4.96 0.70 -4.99
N SER A 64 5.80 1.64 -4.58
CA SER A 64 7.13 1.40 -4.03
C SER A 64 7.11 1.03 -2.55
N GLY A 65 5.96 1.11 -1.87
CA GLY A 65 5.81 0.87 -0.44
C GLY A 65 6.15 2.09 0.44
N HIS A 66 6.48 3.23 -0.15
CA HIS A 66 6.74 4.48 0.57
C HIS A 66 5.44 5.20 0.89
N GLY A 67 5.35 5.81 2.08
CA GLY A 67 4.23 6.66 2.46
C GLY A 67 4.16 7.88 1.55
N LEU A 68 2.96 8.26 1.12
CA LEU A 68 2.76 9.43 0.27
C LEU A 68 2.01 10.54 0.98
N GLU A 69 1.24 10.21 2.01
CA GLU A 69 0.43 11.16 2.78
C GLU A 69 0.23 10.67 4.22
N GLY A 70 -0.28 11.54 5.08
CA GLY A 70 -0.76 11.20 6.42
C GLY A 70 0.32 10.64 7.33
N ILE A 71 -0.10 9.68 8.15
CA ILE A 71 0.76 8.96 9.10
C ILE A 71 1.77 8.09 8.36
N GLU A 72 1.40 7.45 7.25
CA GLU A 72 2.33 6.63 6.46
C GLU A 72 3.55 7.42 5.99
N TYR A 73 3.36 8.67 5.54
CA TYR A 73 4.46 9.56 5.17
C TYR A 73 5.21 10.09 6.40
N SER A 74 4.47 10.59 7.39
CA SER A 74 5.07 11.24 8.57
C SER A 74 5.92 10.29 9.41
N PHE A 75 5.54 9.01 9.45
CA PHE A 75 6.23 7.95 10.18
C PHE A 75 6.91 6.94 9.26
N GLU A 76 7.22 7.30 8.01
CA GLU A 76 7.88 6.39 7.07
C GLU A 76 9.20 5.83 7.63
N GLY A 77 9.99 6.65 8.33
CA GLY A 77 11.25 6.25 8.94
C GLY A 77 11.13 5.00 9.82
N PRO A 78 10.33 5.02 10.91
CA PRO A 78 10.10 3.84 11.73
C PRO A 78 9.33 2.73 11.00
N LEU A 79 8.38 3.05 10.10
CA LEU A 79 7.51 2.06 9.45
C LEU A 79 8.18 1.25 8.32
N SER A 80 9.14 1.83 7.60
CA SER A 80 9.71 1.25 6.37
C SER A 80 10.69 0.08 6.60
N GLY A 81 11.25 -0.03 7.81
CA GLY A 81 12.26 -1.05 8.12
C GLY A 81 13.53 -0.89 7.29
N LYS A 82 14.24 -2.00 7.01
CA LYS A 82 15.41 -1.99 6.13
C LYS A 82 15.32 -3.11 5.09
N PRO A 83 15.49 -2.80 3.80
CA PRO A 83 15.42 -3.83 2.76
C PRO A 83 16.57 -4.82 2.90
N GLY A 84 16.27 -6.09 2.68
CA GLY A 84 17.25 -7.15 2.52
C GLY A 84 17.90 -7.12 1.13
N SER A 85 18.80 -8.07 0.87
CA SER A 85 19.38 -8.26 -0.45
C SER A 85 19.72 -9.72 -0.73
N GLU A 86 19.57 -10.13 -1.99
CA GLU A 86 19.94 -11.46 -2.46
C GLU A 86 20.95 -11.34 -3.60
N LEU A 87 22.04 -12.10 -3.51
CA LEU A 87 23.00 -12.26 -4.59
C LEU A 87 22.70 -13.56 -5.34
N LEU A 88 22.28 -13.44 -6.60
CA LEU A 88 21.86 -14.58 -7.42
C LEU A 88 22.88 -14.87 -8.53
N LEU A 89 23.21 -16.15 -8.70
CA LEU A 89 23.92 -16.65 -9.87
C LEU A 89 22.92 -16.97 -10.97
N ARG A 90 23.19 -16.43 -12.17
CA ARG A 90 22.36 -16.65 -13.36
C ARG A 90 23.24 -17.01 -14.55
N THR A 91 22.73 -17.87 -15.42
CA THR A 91 23.33 -18.15 -16.73
C THR A 91 23.21 -16.95 -17.68
N ASN A 92 23.88 -16.99 -18.83
CA ASN A 92 23.83 -15.92 -19.83
C ASN A 92 22.42 -15.67 -20.40
N ASP A 93 21.56 -16.70 -20.43
CA ASP A 93 20.13 -16.63 -20.77
C ASP A 93 19.25 -16.21 -19.57
N ARG A 94 19.87 -15.89 -18.42
CA ARG A 94 19.27 -15.44 -17.15
C ARG A 94 18.45 -16.46 -16.37
N SER A 95 18.52 -17.73 -16.76
CA SER A 95 17.97 -18.82 -15.97
C SER A 95 18.59 -18.81 -14.58
N TYR A 96 17.74 -18.93 -13.56
CA TYR A 96 18.18 -18.95 -12.17
C TYR A 96 18.97 -20.23 -11.92
N LEU A 97 20.22 -20.10 -11.44
CA LEU A 97 21.05 -21.25 -11.08
C LEU A 97 21.02 -21.49 -9.58
N SER A 98 21.42 -20.48 -8.81
CA SER A 98 21.53 -20.59 -7.35
C SER A 98 21.60 -19.22 -6.68
N MET A 99 21.29 -19.18 -5.39
CA MET A 99 21.50 -18.03 -4.52
C MET A 99 22.86 -18.18 -3.82
N LEU A 100 23.70 -17.16 -3.91
CA LEU A 100 25.05 -17.15 -3.34
C LEU A 100 25.10 -16.51 -1.96
N LYS A 101 24.24 -15.53 -1.72
CA LYS A 101 24.17 -14.81 -0.44
C LYS A 101 22.79 -14.21 -0.25
N GLU A 102 22.31 -14.23 0.98
CA GLU A 102 21.10 -13.55 1.41
C GLU A 102 21.43 -12.64 2.60
N THR A 103 20.91 -11.43 2.59
CA THR A 103 20.84 -10.53 3.74
C THR A 103 19.35 -10.33 4.02
N PRO A 104 18.83 -10.81 5.16
CA PRO A 104 17.41 -10.72 5.46
C PRO A 104 16.97 -9.26 5.60
N ALA A 105 15.71 -8.98 5.25
CA ALA A 105 15.10 -7.69 5.51
C ALA A 105 14.81 -7.52 7.02
N LEU A 106 14.87 -6.29 7.50
CA LEU A 106 14.46 -5.94 8.86
C LEU A 106 13.08 -5.29 8.80
N ARG A 107 12.14 -5.82 9.59
CA ARG A 107 10.78 -5.28 9.70
C ARG A 107 10.83 -3.87 10.30
N GLY A 108 9.95 -2.99 9.81
CA GLY A 108 9.68 -1.71 10.45
C GLY A 108 9.12 -1.88 11.87
N ALA A 109 9.13 -0.79 12.62
CA ALA A 109 8.49 -0.73 13.93
C ALA A 109 6.97 -0.68 13.80
N ASP A 110 6.28 -1.18 14.82
CA ASP A 110 4.85 -1.00 14.96
C ASP A 110 4.56 0.41 15.51
N LEU A 111 3.51 1.04 14.98
CA LEU A 111 3.04 2.35 15.41
C LEU A 111 1.64 2.19 16.00
N TYR A 112 1.48 2.59 17.27
CA TYR A 112 0.19 2.63 17.95
C TYR A 112 -0.27 4.08 18.00
N LEU A 113 -1.45 4.35 17.48
CA LEU A 113 -2.05 5.68 17.49
C LEU A 113 -2.85 5.87 18.78
N THR A 114 -3.02 7.13 19.15
CA THR A 114 -3.92 7.55 20.24
C THR A 114 -5.39 7.55 19.80
N ILE A 115 -5.64 7.31 18.52
CA ILE A 115 -6.97 7.33 17.91
C ILE A 115 -7.79 6.14 18.40
N ASP A 116 -8.97 6.44 18.91
CA ASP A 116 -10.02 5.48 19.20
C ASP A 116 -10.86 5.30 17.93
N SER A 117 -10.86 4.10 17.37
CA SER A 117 -11.54 3.81 16.10
C SER A 117 -13.05 4.02 16.16
N ASP A 118 -13.66 3.77 17.33
CA ASP A 118 -15.11 3.90 17.49
C ASP A 118 -15.48 5.39 17.56
N LEU A 119 -14.70 6.19 18.29
CA LEU A 119 -14.87 7.65 18.33
C LEU A 119 -14.63 8.29 16.96
N GLU A 120 -13.61 7.84 16.22
CA GLU A 120 -13.31 8.30 14.86
C GLU A 120 -14.50 8.07 13.92
N GLU A 121 -15.04 6.85 13.90
CA GLU A 121 -16.18 6.51 13.04
C GLU A 121 -17.43 7.32 13.41
N MET A 122 -17.74 7.45 14.70
CA MET A 122 -18.87 8.26 15.17
C MET A 122 -18.70 9.74 14.79
N ALA A 123 -17.50 10.29 14.95
CA ALA A 123 -17.20 11.68 14.60
C ALA A 123 -17.32 11.91 13.10
N TYR A 124 -16.80 11.00 12.28
CA TYR A 124 -16.88 11.07 10.83
C TYR A 124 -18.33 11.01 10.33
N GLU A 125 -19.14 10.07 10.79
CA GLU A 125 -20.54 9.95 10.37
C GLU A 125 -21.38 11.16 10.79
N ALA A 126 -21.16 11.69 12.01
CA ALA A 126 -21.83 12.91 12.47
C ALA A 126 -21.43 14.13 11.62
N LEU A 127 -20.13 14.28 11.32
CA LEU A 127 -19.60 15.36 10.48
C LEU A 127 -20.14 15.27 9.05
N LYS A 128 -20.05 14.08 8.43
CA LYS A 128 -20.54 13.81 7.08
C LYS A 128 -22.01 14.18 6.94
N ARG A 129 -22.85 13.70 7.85
CA ARG A 129 -24.28 14.06 7.87
C ARG A 129 -24.45 15.57 7.93
N LYS A 130 -23.70 16.26 8.80
CA LYS A 130 -23.90 17.70 8.98
C LYS A 130 -23.44 18.51 7.78
N VAL A 131 -22.29 18.18 7.19
CA VAL A 131 -21.79 18.86 5.99
C VAL A 131 -22.77 18.72 4.83
N ILE A 132 -23.36 17.53 4.65
CA ILE A 132 -24.38 17.27 3.62
C ILE A 132 -25.65 18.08 3.90
N GLU A 133 -26.17 18.07 5.14
CA GLU A 133 -27.36 18.83 5.52
C GLU A 133 -27.21 20.34 5.31
N THR A 134 -26.02 20.87 5.55
CA THR A 134 -25.75 22.32 5.45
C THR A 134 -25.24 22.75 4.08
N GLU A 135 -25.08 21.82 3.13
CA GLU A 135 -24.45 22.06 1.83
C GLU A 135 -23.06 22.73 1.96
N ALA A 136 -22.33 22.39 3.03
CA ALA A 136 -20.99 22.93 3.25
C ALA A 136 -19.99 22.25 2.30
N SER A 137 -18.92 22.95 1.94
CA SER A 137 -17.88 22.39 1.07
C SER A 137 -17.03 21.33 1.77
N SER A 138 -16.78 21.50 3.06
CA SER A 138 -15.97 20.61 3.89
C SER A 138 -16.18 20.89 5.38
N GLY A 139 -15.66 20.00 6.22
CA GLY A 139 -15.54 20.24 7.66
C GLY A 139 -14.56 19.28 8.33
N PHE A 140 -14.26 19.52 9.60
CA PHE A 140 -13.40 18.69 10.42
C PHE A 140 -13.89 18.64 11.87
N VAL A 141 -13.54 17.57 12.58
CA VAL A 141 -13.81 17.36 14.01
C VAL A 141 -12.53 16.83 14.66
N ILE A 142 -12.15 17.42 15.80
CA ILE A 142 -11.04 16.93 16.62
C ILE A 142 -11.61 16.61 18.00
N ILE A 143 -11.36 15.38 18.47
CA ILE A 143 -11.64 14.95 19.84
C ILE A 143 -10.31 14.74 20.54
N MET A 144 -10.14 15.38 21.69
CA MET A 144 -8.88 15.38 22.44
C MET A 144 -9.14 15.07 23.91
N ASN A 145 -8.25 14.31 24.53
CA ASN A 145 -8.20 14.16 25.98
C ASN A 145 -7.56 15.42 26.60
N PRO A 146 -8.31 16.22 27.39
CA PRO A 146 -7.80 17.48 27.92
C PRO A 146 -6.72 17.31 29.01
N GLN A 147 -6.55 16.10 29.56
CA GLN A 147 -5.60 15.86 30.65
C GLN A 147 -4.16 15.64 30.14
N ASN A 148 -4.01 15.05 28.96
CA ASN A 148 -2.71 14.66 28.40
C ASN A 148 -2.49 15.14 26.95
N GLY A 149 -3.49 15.74 26.31
CA GLY A 149 -3.40 16.27 24.96
C GLY A 149 -3.46 15.21 23.85
N GLU A 150 -3.77 13.96 24.18
CA GLU A 150 -3.93 12.90 23.18
C GLU A 150 -5.10 13.19 22.25
N ILE A 151 -4.88 13.01 20.95
CA ILE A 151 -5.94 13.11 19.94
C ILE A 151 -6.62 11.75 19.86
N LEU A 152 -7.89 11.69 20.22
CA LEU A 152 -8.70 10.48 20.21
C LEU A 152 -9.45 10.31 18.88
N ALA A 153 -9.76 11.40 18.18
CA ALA A 153 -10.31 11.37 16.84
C ALA A 153 -9.93 12.63 16.05
N LEU A 154 -9.74 12.49 14.73
CA LEU A 154 -9.43 13.55 13.78
C LEU A 154 -10.13 13.26 12.45
N ALA A 155 -11.43 13.52 12.42
CA ALA A 155 -12.27 13.25 11.26
C ALA A 155 -12.35 14.48 10.34
N ASN A 156 -12.31 14.27 9.03
CA ASN A 156 -12.60 15.29 8.02
C ASN A 156 -13.53 14.76 6.93
N TYR A 157 -14.36 15.63 6.39
CA TYR A 157 -15.23 15.32 5.26
C TYR A 157 -15.22 16.47 4.24
N PRO A 158 -15.14 16.20 2.92
CA PRO A 158 -15.00 14.88 2.31
C PRO A 158 -13.65 14.22 2.63
N SER A 159 -13.67 12.89 2.70
CA SER A 159 -12.46 12.06 2.71
C SER A 159 -12.21 11.51 1.30
N TYR A 160 -11.01 11.01 1.05
CA TYR A 160 -10.68 10.40 -0.25
C TYR A 160 -11.13 8.95 -0.30
N PRO A 161 -11.57 8.45 -1.48
CA PRO A 161 -11.88 7.04 -1.65
C PRO A 161 -10.60 6.19 -1.55
N TYR A 162 -10.75 4.94 -1.11
CA TYR A 162 -9.65 3.97 -1.06
C TYR A 162 -8.98 3.84 -2.46
N PRO A 163 -7.64 3.95 -2.56
CA PRO A 163 -6.91 3.95 -3.84
C PRO A 163 -6.84 2.60 -4.55
#